data_AF-A0A6A0R582-F1
#
_entry.id   AF-A0A6A0R582-F1
#
_cell.length_a   1.000
_cell.length_b   1.000
_cell.length_c   1.000
_cell.angle_alpha   90.00
_cell.angle_beta   90.00
_cell.angle_gamma   90.00
#
_symmetry.space_group_name_H-M   'P 1'
#
loop_
_entity.id
_entity.type
_entity.pdbx_description
1 polymer ?
#
loop_
_entity_poly.entity_id
_entity_poly.type
_entity_poly.pdbx_seq_one_letter_code
_entity_poly.pdbx_strand_id
1 'polypeptide(L)'
;MKQEKALAILKSGRNVFLTGSAGAGKTFVLNQYIDYLKERKIAVAVTASTGIAATHMNGMTIHSWAGIGIKESLTRAQLVSMKTKKYLAKHLEAVKVLIIDEISMLHQNQLALVNQVLQFFKENSLPFGGIQLVLSGDFFQLPPIGKSGERSKDKFAFMSPVWVQANLNVCYLTEQFRQTDDELNRILNEIRTGFISEQSLRLLENASSQSFQKDIEPTKLYTHNLDVDAINLEHLKSISGKKRYFEASTKGNEKLVETLNNSVLAPENLELKIGAKVMFVKNNLEKGYVNGSLGTVLGFTDDGFPSVKLLNGKTIKVEEENWSIIDDHGKTLASYNQIPLRLAWAITVHKSQGMTLEAAEIDLSKTFETGQGYVALSRLKKLENLRLLGLNTMALKVDSLAHKADKRFKELATIIDEELSAEELLKEAPLFVKKCDGISDLKELKKHKAKLREKKIKGSSARISTYEISYGYLKQNMPLAEIAEKRGMALSTISGHLIKVKKDHPEANLSFYKPKSSILKKVEAAHKKVRTEDGVSIKAMYEYLKGKVTYEDIHLSLAFII
;
A
#
# COMPACT_ATOMS: atom_id res chain seq x y z
N MET A 1 18.49 10.64 13.49
CA MET A 1 17.73 11.77 12.92
C MET A 1 16.23 11.58 13.17
N LYS A 2 15.51 12.68 13.45
CA LYS A 2 14.03 12.68 13.60
C LYS A 2 13.31 12.59 12.25
N GLN A 3 12.09 12.04 12.27
CA GLN A 3 11.26 11.88 11.07
C GLN A 3 10.96 13.21 10.33
N GLU A 4 10.75 14.29 11.08
CA GLU A 4 10.44 15.62 10.51
C GLU A 4 11.58 16.17 9.64
N LYS A 5 12.82 15.98 10.09
CA LYS A 5 14.01 16.42 9.36
C LYS A 5 14.25 15.57 8.12
N ALA A 6 14.10 14.25 8.22
CA ALA A 6 14.13 13.37 7.06
C ALA A 6 13.09 13.78 6.00
N LEU A 7 11.87 14.12 6.44
CA LEU A 7 10.83 14.63 5.55
C LEU A 7 11.19 15.98 4.92
N ALA A 8 11.86 16.88 5.63
CA ALA A 8 12.35 18.15 5.09
C ALA A 8 13.40 17.93 3.99
N ILE A 9 14.35 17.01 4.20
CA ILE A 9 15.38 16.64 3.19
C ILE A 9 14.72 16.05 1.94
N LEU A 10 13.73 15.16 2.11
CA LEU A 10 12.96 14.62 0.98
C LEU A 10 12.25 15.72 0.17
N LYS A 11 11.63 16.68 0.86
CA LYS A 11 10.93 17.82 0.23
C LYS A 11 11.87 18.76 -0.50
N SER A 12 13.14 18.80 -0.13
CA SER A 12 14.16 19.66 -0.75
C SER A 12 14.59 19.19 -2.15
N GLY A 13 14.21 17.96 -2.54
CA GLY A 13 14.52 17.40 -3.85
C GLY A 13 15.85 16.65 -3.92
N ARG A 14 16.55 16.53 -2.79
CA ARG A 14 17.79 15.76 -2.67
C ARG A 14 17.54 14.26 -2.83
N ASN A 15 18.52 13.55 -3.38
CA ASN A 15 18.49 12.09 -3.40
C ASN A 15 18.70 11.57 -1.98
N VAL A 16 17.86 10.64 -1.53
CA VAL A 16 17.84 10.20 -0.12
C VAL A 16 17.93 8.69 -0.03
N PHE A 17 18.73 8.21 0.92
CA PHE A 17 18.62 6.86 1.45
C PHE A 17 18.05 6.93 2.87
N LEU A 18 16.78 6.54 3.01
CA LEU A 18 16.05 6.50 4.28
C LEU A 18 16.17 5.12 4.93
N THR A 19 16.96 5.03 5.99
CA THR A 19 17.26 3.79 6.71
C THR A 19 16.96 3.89 8.20
N GLY A 20 17.06 2.77 8.90
CA GLY A 20 16.72 2.60 10.29
C GLY A 20 16.26 1.17 10.54
N SER A 21 16.24 0.72 11.78
CA SER A 21 15.78 -0.63 12.13
C SER A 21 14.31 -0.86 11.70
N ALA A 22 13.91 -2.12 11.72
CA ALA A 22 12.50 -2.48 11.61
C ALA A 22 11.67 -1.71 12.64
N GLY A 23 10.56 -1.10 12.23
CA GLY A 23 9.69 -0.34 13.14
C GLY A 23 10.05 1.14 13.34
N ALA A 24 11.12 1.66 12.73
CA ALA A 24 11.53 3.07 12.85
C ALA A 24 10.63 4.10 12.14
N GLY A 25 9.53 3.67 11.52
CA GLY A 25 8.59 4.55 10.81
C GLY A 25 9.03 5.03 9.42
N LYS A 26 9.95 4.31 8.76
CA LYS A 26 10.39 4.61 7.37
C LYS A 26 9.21 4.78 6.41
N THR A 27 8.32 3.78 6.32
CA THR A 27 7.13 3.81 5.47
C THR A 27 6.17 4.95 5.81
N PHE A 28 6.09 5.36 7.09
CA PHE A 28 5.27 6.50 7.52
C PHE A 28 5.80 7.81 6.95
N VAL A 29 7.12 8.05 7.03
CA VAL A 29 7.78 9.22 6.40
C VAL A 29 7.59 9.21 4.89
N LEU A 30 7.77 8.06 4.23
CA LEU A 30 7.54 7.93 2.79
C LEU A 30 6.10 8.26 2.39
N ASN A 31 5.10 7.78 3.15
CA ASN A 31 3.70 8.07 2.87
C ASN A 31 3.38 9.57 2.99
N GLN A 32 3.90 10.24 4.02
CA GLN A 32 3.77 11.70 4.13
C GLN A 32 4.39 12.43 2.94
N TYR A 33 5.53 11.95 2.46
CA TYR A 33 6.21 12.54 1.30
C TYR A 33 5.44 12.27 -0.01
N ILE A 34 4.92 11.06 -0.21
CA ILE A 34 4.07 10.71 -1.35
C ILE A 34 2.83 11.60 -1.39
N ASP A 35 2.17 11.80 -0.26
CA ASP A 35 1.01 12.69 -0.16
C ASP A 35 1.40 14.14 -0.50
N TYR A 36 2.53 14.62 0.02
CA TYR A 36 3.07 15.94 -0.33
C TYR A 36 3.28 16.14 -1.84
N LEU A 37 3.81 15.13 -2.54
CA LEU A 37 4.03 15.15 -3.99
C LEU A 37 2.71 15.11 -4.76
N LYS A 38 1.77 14.24 -4.36
CA LYS A 38 0.43 14.12 -4.98
C LYS A 38 -0.36 15.41 -4.88
N GLU A 39 -0.35 16.07 -3.72
CA GLU A 39 -0.98 17.36 -3.52
C GLU A 39 -0.47 18.42 -4.50
N ARG A 40 0.79 18.32 -4.91
CA ARG A 40 1.47 19.22 -5.84
C ARG A 40 1.48 18.76 -7.29
N LYS A 41 0.80 17.64 -7.62
CA LYS A 41 0.81 17.02 -8.96
C LYS A 41 2.22 16.66 -9.46
N ILE A 42 3.17 16.42 -8.57
CA ILE A 42 4.49 15.95 -8.98
C ILE A 42 4.39 14.46 -9.30
N ALA A 43 4.85 14.07 -10.49
CA ALA A 43 4.82 12.69 -10.95
C ALA A 43 5.80 11.83 -10.14
N VAL A 44 5.26 11.00 -9.26
CA VAL A 44 6.02 10.07 -8.41
C VAL A 44 5.76 8.62 -8.80
N ALA A 45 6.84 7.85 -8.95
CA ALA A 45 6.78 6.41 -9.04
C ALA A 45 7.05 5.82 -7.66
N VAL A 46 6.06 5.09 -7.13
CA VAL A 46 6.17 4.38 -5.86
C VAL A 46 6.41 2.91 -6.16
N THR A 47 7.60 2.43 -5.80
CA THR A 47 8.03 1.06 -6.09
C THR A 47 8.63 0.37 -4.87
N ALA A 48 8.72 -0.95 -4.93
CA ALA A 48 9.50 -1.74 -3.98
C ALA A 48 10.20 -2.92 -4.66
N SER A 49 11.11 -3.56 -3.94
CA SER A 49 11.81 -4.78 -4.40
C SER A 49 10.88 -6.00 -4.55
N THR A 50 9.86 -6.11 -3.71
CA THR A 50 8.89 -7.23 -3.74
C THR A 50 7.46 -6.75 -3.97
N GLY A 51 6.61 -7.68 -4.45
CA GLY A 51 5.19 -7.42 -4.61
C GLY A 51 4.57 -6.93 -3.31
N ILE A 52 4.73 -7.69 -2.23
CA ILE A 52 4.10 -7.42 -0.93
C ILE A 52 4.47 -6.04 -0.39
N ALA A 53 5.76 -5.68 -0.41
CA ALA A 53 6.20 -4.35 0.01
C ALA A 53 5.60 -3.22 -0.84
N ALA A 54 5.55 -3.40 -2.17
CA ALA A 54 4.99 -2.39 -3.07
C ALA A 54 3.52 -2.08 -2.75
N THR A 55 2.79 -3.08 -2.26
CA THR A 55 1.35 -2.98 -2.02
C THR A 55 0.98 -2.17 -0.81
N HIS A 56 1.78 -2.25 0.24
CA HIS A 56 1.63 -1.43 1.43
C HIS A 56 1.75 0.06 1.12
N MET A 57 2.38 0.42 -0.01
CA MET A 57 2.55 1.79 -0.47
C MET A 57 1.66 2.14 -1.68
N ASN A 58 0.72 1.27 -2.06
CA ASN A 58 -0.09 1.40 -3.30
C ASN A 58 0.76 1.61 -4.56
N GLY A 59 1.91 0.93 -4.63
CA GLY A 59 2.86 0.96 -5.73
C GLY A 59 2.90 -0.34 -6.54
N MET A 60 3.99 -0.54 -7.27
CA MET A 60 4.28 -1.78 -7.99
C MET A 60 5.74 -2.19 -7.82
N THR A 61 6.14 -3.39 -8.27
CA THR A 61 7.55 -3.77 -8.19
C THR A 61 8.40 -2.92 -9.12
N ILE A 62 9.64 -2.63 -8.73
CA ILE A 62 10.57 -1.84 -9.54
C ILE A 62 10.84 -2.48 -10.90
N HIS A 63 10.89 -3.82 -10.97
CA HIS A 63 11.07 -4.57 -12.22
C HIS A 63 9.94 -4.35 -13.21
N SER A 64 8.70 -4.37 -12.70
CA SER A 64 7.50 -4.16 -13.52
C SER A 64 7.41 -2.72 -13.99
N TRP A 65 7.71 -1.77 -13.09
CA TRP A 65 7.69 -0.35 -13.40
C TRP A 65 8.75 0.03 -14.44
N ALA A 66 9.99 -0.42 -14.27
CA ALA A 66 11.08 -0.12 -15.20
C ALA A 66 10.99 -0.90 -16.53
N GLY A 67 10.12 -1.92 -16.62
CA GLY A 67 9.98 -2.76 -17.81
C GLY A 67 11.18 -3.70 -18.06
N ILE A 68 12.01 -3.93 -17.05
CA ILE A 68 13.22 -4.76 -17.16
C ILE A 68 12.93 -6.26 -17.02
N GLY A 69 11.80 -6.62 -16.40
CA GLY A 69 11.45 -8.03 -16.15
C GLY A 69 12.52 -8.74 -15.30
N ILE A 70 12.89 -9.95 -15.72
CA ILE A 70 13.94 -10.76 -15.08
C ILE A 70 15.30 -10.66 -15.79
N LYS A 71 15.51 -9.64 -16.63
CA LYS A 71 16.74 -9.50 -17.42
C LYS A 71 17.94 -9.19 -16.52
N GLU A 72 19.07 -9.82 -16.82
CA GLU A 72 20.36 -9.55 -16.15
C GLU A 72 21.18 -8.46 -16.83
N SER A 73 20.88 -8.15 -18.11
CA SER A 73 21.53 -7.09 -18.89
C SER A 73 20.56 -6.44 -19.88
N LEU A 74 20.90 -5.22 -20.32
CA LEU A 74 20.13 -4.48 -21.33
C LEU A 74 21.05 -3.97 -22.45
N THR A 75 20.74 -4.35 -23.68
CA THR A 75 21.38 -3.80 -24.88
C THR A 75 20.69 -2.52 -25.35
N ARG A 76 21.36 -1.72 -26.17
CA ARG A 76 20.75 -0.52 -26.78
C ARG A 76 19.52 -0.87 -27.62
N ALA A 77 19.55 -1.98 -28.36
CA ALA A 77 18.40 -2.43 -29.16
C ALA A 77 17.18 -2.75 -28.26
N GLN A 78 17.40 -3.40 -27.11
CA GLN A 78 16.34 -3.67 -26.14
C GLN A 78 15.76 -2.38 -25.56
N LEU A 79 16.60 -1.38 -25.25
CA LEU A 79 16.13 -0.06 -24.78
C LEU A 79 15.30 0.67 -25.84
N VAL A 80 15.72 0.63 -27.11
CA VAL A 80 14.95 1.18 -28.23
C VAL A 80 13.60 0.48 -28.36
N SER A 81 13.58 -0.86 -28.31
CA SER A 81 12.34 -1.65 -28.30
C SER A 81 11.43 -1.26 -27.12
N MET A 82 11.97 -1.13 -25.91
CA MET A 82 11.23 -0.68 -24.74
C MET A 82 10.59 0.70 -24.95
N LYS A 83 11.30 1.66 -25.59
CA LYS A 83 10.79 3.01 -25.86
C LYS A 83 9.64 3.04 -26.89
N THR A 84 9.49 2.01 -27.72
CA THR A 84 8.31 1.87 -28.61
C THR A 84 7.01 1.60 -27.84
N LYS A 85 7.09 1.07 -26.61
CA LYS A 85 5.93 0.77 -25.76
C LYS A 85 5.37 2.07 -25.18
N LYS A 86 4.36 2.64 -25.84
CA LYS A 86 3.75 3.95 -25.49
C LYS A 86 3.49 4.16 -24.00
N TYR A 87 2.94 3.16 -23.30
CA TYR A 87 2.66 3.24 -21.87
C TYR A 87 3.94 3.40 -21.01
N LEU A 88 4.98 2.60 -21.33
CA LEU A 88 6.27 2.60 -20.64
C LEU A 88 7.00 3.92 -20.88
N ALA A 89 7.10 4.35 -22.14
CA ALA A 89 7.68 5.64 -22.51
C ALA A 89 7.01 6.80 -21.78
N LYS A 90 5.68 6.88 -21.85
CA LYS A 90 4.92 7.96 -21.22
C LYS A 90 5.21 8.12 -19.73
N HIS A 91 5.23 7.03 -18.96
CA HIS A 91 5.46 7.17 -17.51
C HIS A 91 6.94 7.37 -17.15
N LEU A 92 7.88 6.74 -17.87
CA LEU A 92 9.31 6.89 -17.59
C LEU A 92 9.80 8.29 -18.01
N GLU A 93 9.23 8.90 -19.04
CA GLU A 93 9.51 10.27 -19.45
C GLU A 93 8.86 11.29 -18.51
N ALA A 94 7.67 11.00 -17.97
CA ALA A 94 6.96 11.92 -17.07
C ALA A 94 7.45 11.93 -15.62
N VAL A 95 8.01 10.81 -15.11
CA VAL A 95 8.37 10.68 -13.68
C VAL A 95 9.39 11.74 -13.24
N LYS A 96 9.19 12.33 -12.06
CA LYS A 96 10.12 13.31 -11.46
C LYS A 96 10.77 12.79 -10.17
N VAL A 97 10.11 11.83 -9.51
CA VAL A 97 10.59 11.19 -8.28
C VAL A 97 10.42 9.68 -8.38
N LEU A 98 11.46 8.91 -8.09
CA LEU A 98 11.41 7.46 -7.96
C LEU A 98 11.66 7.06 -6.50
N ILE A 99 10.68 6.38 -5.90
CA ILE A 99 10.78 5.79 -4.57
C ILE A 99 10.95 4.28 -4.71
N ILE A 100 11.96 3.70 -4.06
CA ILE A 100 12.19 2.26 -3.99
C ILE A 100 12.25 1.84 -2.51
N ASP A 101 11.19 1.21 -2.00
CA ASP A 101 11.16 0.62 -0.66
C ASP A 101 11.72 -0.82 -0.64
N GLU A 102 12.10 -1.28 0.54
CA GLU A 102 12.76 -2.57 0.79
C GLU A 102 13.99 -2.79 -0.13
N ILE A 103 14.83 -1.76 -0.27
CA ILE A 103 16.03 -1.76 -1.12
C ILE A 103 17.04 -2.86 -0.76
N SER A 104 16.96 -3.44 0.44
CA SER A 104 17.83 -4.52 0.92
C SER A 104 17.74 -5.79 0.07
N MET A 105 16.57 -6.05 -0.53
CA MET A 105 16.36 -7.19 -1.43
C MET A 105 16.67 -6.88 -2.90
N LEU A 106 17.01 -5.64 -3.25
CA LEU A 106 17.31 -5.27 -4.63
C LEU A 106 18.78 -5.54 -4.96
N HIS A 107 19.01 -6.28 -6.03
CA HIS A 107 20.36 -6.60 -6.47
C HIS A 107 21.07 -5.38 -7.07
N GLN A 108 22.38 -5.23 -6.89
CA GLN A 108 23.15 -4.10 -7.46
C GLN A 108 23.00 -3.97 -8.99
N ASN A 109 22.98 -5.10 -9.70
CA ASN A 109 22.76 -5.13 -11.15
C ASN A 109 21.39 -4.58 -11.51
N GLN A 110 20.35 -4.93 -10.74
CA GLN A 110 19.00 -4.42 -10.99
C GLN A 110 18.93 -2.91 -10.79
N LEU A 111 19.57 -2.37 -9.74
CA LEU A 111 19.68 -0.94 -9.53
C LEU A 111 20.39 -0.25 -10.71
N ALA A 112 21.47 -0.85 -11.21
CA ALA A 112 22.20 -0.33 -12.37
C ALA A 112 21.37 -0.35 -13.66
N LEU A 113 20.58 -1.41 -13.90
CA LEU A 113 19.67 -1.48 -15.05
C LEU A 113 18.58 -0.43 -14.98
N VAL A 114 18.00 -0.17 -13.81
CA VAL A 114 17.02 0.91 -13.61
C VAL A 114 17.63 2.27 -13.96
N ASN A 115 18.87 2.53 -13.52
CA ASN A 115 19.60 3.75 -13.89
C ASN A 115 19.80 3.85 -15.41
N GLN A 116 20.25 2.77 -16.07
CA GLN A 116 20.46 2.73 -17.53
C GLN A 116 19.16 3.01 -18.29
N VAL A 117 18.04 2.40 -17.87
CA VAL A 117 16.72 2.66 -18.42
C VAL A 117 16.37 4.14 -18.29
N LEU A 118 16.47 4.71 -17.09
CA LEU A 118 16.09 6.11 -16.89
C LEU A 118 16.99 7.08 -17.65
N GLN A 119 18.31 6.86 -17.71
CA GLN A 119 19.20 7.69 -18.51
C GLN A 119 18.80 7.68 -20.01
N PHE A 120 18.41 6.51 -20.53
CA PHE A 120 17.96 6.38 -21.91
C PHE A 120 16.61 7.06 -22.18
N PHE A 121 15.62 6.87 -21.31
CA PHE A 121 14.28 7.45 -21.50
C PHE A 121 14.25 8.96 -21.22
N LYS A 122 15.08 9.45 -20.29
CA LYS A 122 15.21 10.88 -19.99
C LYS A 122 16.14 11.63 -20.94
N GLU A 123 16.89 10.90 -21.77
CA GLU A 123 17.95 11.46 -22.61
C GLU A 123 18.94 12.31 -21.80
N ASN A 124 19.26 11.84 -20.60
CA ASN A 124 20.05 12.55 -19.61
C ASN A 124 21.04 11.58 -18.97
N SER A 125 22.33 11.88 -19.07
CA SER A 125 23.41 11.04 -18.53
C SER A 125 23.62 11.17 -17.02
N LEU A 126 22.94 12.11 -16.34
CA LEU A 126 22.95 12.18 -14.89
C LEU A 126 22.39 10.89 -14.27
N PRO A 127 22.80 10.54 -13.04
CA PRO A 127 22.26 9.39 -12.33
C PRO A 127 20.72 9.39 -12.35
N PHE A 128 20.13 8.25 -12.72
CA PHE A 128 18.70 8.02 -12.88
C PHE A 128 18.01 9.02 -13.82
N GLY A 129 18.74 9.57 -14.80
CA GLY A 129 18.21 10.55 -15.73
C GLY A 129 17.91 11.92 -15.08
N GLY A 130 18.54 12.21 -13.93
CA GLY A 130 18.42 13.49 -13.22
C GLY A 130 17.12 13.66 -12.42
N ILE A 131 16.33 12.59 -12.25
CA ILE A 131 15.18 12.59 -11.34
C ILE A 131 15.64 12.49 -9.88
N GLN A 132 14.75 12.81 -8.94
CA GLN A 132 15.03 12.53 -7.54
C GLN A 132 14.88 11.03 -7.26
N LEU A 133 15.90 10.44 -6.62
CA LEU A 133 15.91 9.07 -6.14
C LEU A 133 15.70 9.04 -4.62
N VAL A 134 14.72 8.25 -4.18
CA VAL A 134 14.48 7.97 -2.77
C VAL A 134 14.54 6.47 -2.56
N LEU A 135 15.56 6.01 -1.87
CA LEU A 135 15.74 4.61 -1.48
C LEU A 135 15.32 4.45 -0.03
N SER A 136 14.61 3.37 0.31
CA SER A 136 14.33 3.03 1.69
C SER A 136 14.46 1.53 1.95
N GLY A 137 14.91 1.18 3.15
CA GLY A 137 15.03 -0.20 3.58
C GLY A 137 15.95 -0.35 4.78
N ASP A 138 16.33 -1.59 5.07
CA ASP A 138 17.21 -1.96 6.16
C ASP A 138 18.03 -3.17 5.72
N PHE A 139 19.35 -2.99 5.57
CA PHE A 139 20.26 -4.05 5.09
C PHE A 139 20.55 -5.15 6.12
N PHE A 140 20.05 -5.02 7.37
CA PHE A 140 20.03 -6.14 8.32
C PHE A 140 18.88 -7.11 8.09
N GLN A 141 17.91 -6.74 7.26
CA GLN A 141 16.87 -7.64 6.78
C GLN A 141 17.41 -8.58 5.69
N LEU A 142 16.54 -9.28 4.97
CA LEU A 142 16.95 -10.24 3.95
C LEU A 142 17.77 -9.55 2.84
N PRO A 143 18.90 -10.15 2.42
CA PRO A 143 19.69 -9.68 1.30
C PRO A 143 18.99 -9.99 -0.04
N PRO A 144 19.51 -9.50 -1.18
CA PRO A 144 19.00 -9.87 -2.48
C PRO A 144 19.17 -11.38 -2.71
N ILE A 145 18.20 -11.99 -3.39
CA ILE A 145 18.31 -13.38 -3.85
C ILE A 145 19.36 -13.41 -4.96
N GLY A 146 20.43 -14.18 -4.74
CA GLY A 146 21.53 -14.34 -5.69
C GLY A 146 21.65 -15.77 -6.22
N LYS A 147 22.61 -15.98 -7.12
CA LYS A 147 22.96 -17.33 -7.61
C LYS A 147 23.71 -18.11 -6.53
N SER A 148 23.70 -19.44 -6.63
CA SER A 148 24.46 -20.30 -5.71
C SER A 148 25.95 -19.90 -5.71
N GLY A 149 26.51 -19.68 -4.52
CA GLY A 149 27.91 -19.24 -4.35
C GLY A 149 28.16 -17.74 -4.53
N GLU A 150 27.15 -16.94 -4.85
CA GLU A 150 27.28 -15.49 -4.99
C GLU A 150 27.47 -14.81 -3.63
N ARG A 151 28.51 -13.99 -3.50
CA ARG A 151 28.88 -13.35 -2.23
C ARG A 151 28.07 -12.07 -2.02
N SER A 152 27.90 -11.64 -0.77
CA SER A 152 27.14 -10.44 -0.43
C SER A 152 27.64 -9.16 -1.10
N LYS A 153 28.96 -9.03 -1.33
CA LYS A 153 29.55 -7.90 -2.06
C LYS A 153 29.16 -7.84 -3.53
N ASP A 154 28.76 -8.98 -4.08
CA ASP A 154 28.32 -9.13 -5.46
C ASP A 154 26.78 -8.93 -5.56
N LYS A 155 26.07 -8.87 -4.42
CA LYS A 155 24.60 -8.76 -4.34
C LYS A 155 24.08 -7.37 -3.97
N PHE A 156 24.55 -6.80 -2.84
CA PHE A 156 23.89 -5.66 -2.21
C PHE A 156 23.86 -4.39 -3.08
N ALA A 157 22.72 -3.71 -3.12
CA ALA A 157 22.52 -2.46 -3.86
C ALA A 157 23.59 -1.38 -3.60
N PHE A 158 24.06 -1.26 -2.35
CA PHE A 158 25.09 -0.27 -1.97
C PHE A 158 26.49 -0.56 -2.52
N MET A 159 26.70 -1.75 -3.11
CA MET A 159 27.93 -2.09 -3.81
C MET A 159 27.93 -1.61 -5.27
N SER A 160 26.78 -1.18 -5.79
CA SER A 160 26.67 -0.64 -7.15
C SER A 160 27.43 0.68 -7.28
N PRO A 161 28.23 0.91 -8.34
CA PRO A 161 28.81 2.23 -8.62
C PRO A 161 27.75 3.33 -8.70
N VAL A 162 26.55 2.98 -9.19
CA VAL A 162 25.40 3.89 -9.31
C VAL A 162 24.91 4.37 -7.94
N TRP A 163 25.09 3.60 -6.86
CA TRP A 163 24.74 4.03 -5.50
C TRP A 163 25.55 5.26 -5.08
N VAL A 164 26.86 5.25 -5.37
CA VAL A 164 27.76 6.38 -5.07
C VAL A 164 27.47 7.55 -5.99
N GLN A 165 27.30 7.29 -7.29
CA GLN A 165 26.99 8.33 -8.29
C GLN A 165 25.67 9.05 -7.98
N ALA A 166 24.68 8.35 -7.41
CA ALA A 166 23.40 8.94 -7.03
C ALA A 166 23.52 10.01 -5.94
N ASN A 167 24.67 10.15 -5.27
CA ASN A 167 24.92 11.16 -4.23
C ASN A 167 23.81 11.20 -3.16
N LEU A 168 23.55 10.04 -2.55
CA LEU A 168 22.48 9.85 -1.58
C LEU A 168 22.79 10.54 -0.26
N ASN A 169 21.82 11.32 0.23
CA ASN A 169 21.81 11.88 1.59
C ASN A 169 21.23 10.79 2.51
N VAL A 170 22.03 10.30 3.46
CA VAL A 170 21.61 9.22 4.33
C VAL A 170 20.76 9.78 5.49
N CYS A 171 19.49 9.42 5.53
CA CYS A 171 18.60 9.75 6.63
C CYS A 171 18.43 8.52 7.52
N TYR A 172 19.12 8.48 8.65
CA TYR A 172 19.04 7.37 9.60
C TYR A 172 18.02 7.68 10.70
N LEU A 173 16.87 6.99 10.66
CA LEU A 173 15.83 7.10 11.68
C LEU A 173 16.21 6.29 12.93
N THR A 174 16.16 6.95 14.08
CA THR A 174 16.58 6.39 15.38
C THR A 174 15.40 6.04 16.29
N GLU A 175 14.26 6.71 16.12
CA GLU A 175 13.05 6.52 16.93
C GLU A 175 12.34 5.20 16.56
N GLN A 176 12.04 4.34 17.55
CA GLN A 176 11.25 3.11 17.36
C GLN A 176 9.77 3.38 17.62
N PHE A 177 8.90 3.02 16.67
CA PHE A 177 7.45 3.23 16.81
C PHE A 177 6.62 1.94 16.80
N ARG A 178 7.17 0.83 16.27
CA ARG A 178 6.43 -0.44 16.17
C ARG A 178 6.53 -1.27 17.46
N GLN A 179 7.73 -1.37 18.01
CA GLN A 179 7.99 -1.99 19.30
C GLN A 179 8.22 -0.85 20.30
N THR A 180 7.42 -0.82 21.36
CA THR A 180 7.73 -0.02 22.55
C THR A 180 9.01 -0.57 23.20
N ASP A 181 9.55 0.06 24.23
CA ASP A 181 10.77 -0.42 24.92
C ASP A 181 10.47 -1.76 25.64
N ASP A 182 10.49 -2.85 24.87
CA ASP A 182 10.06 -4.18 25.26
C ASP A 182 11.11 -5.25 24.96
N GLU A 183 10.91 -6.44 25.52
CA GLU A 183 11.83 -7.57 25.43
C GLU A 183 12.16 -7.96 23.99
N LEU A 184 11.19 -7.84 23.07
CA LEU A 184 11.38 -8.16 21.67
C LEU A 184 12.30 -7.14 20.99
N ASN A 185 12.13 -5.85 21.28
CA ASN A 185 13.01 -4.80 20.76
C ASN A 185 14.47 -5.04 21.17
N ARG A 186 14.72 -5.42 22.44
CA ARG A 186 16.06 -5.80 22.90
C ARG A 186 16.64 -6.96 22.08
N ILE A 187 15.88 -8.05 21.93
CA ILE A 187 16.30 -9.22 21.14
C ILE A 187 16.64 -8.80 19.70
N LEU A 188 15.79 -7.99 19.07
CA LEU A 188 16.00 -7.52 17.70
C LEU A 188 17.27 -6.66 17.56
N ASN A 189 17.55 -5.79 18.53
CA ASN A 189 18.77 -4.98 18.53
C ASN A 189 20.03 -5.82 18.77
N GLU A 190 19.96 -6.81 19.66
CA GLU A 190 21.04 -7.76 19.91
C GLU A 190 21.38 -8.63 18.67
N ILE A 191 20.36 -9.13 17.97
CA ILE A 191 20.57 -9.79 16.67
C ILE A 191 21.25 -8.82 15.69
N ARG A 192 20.82 -7.56 15.68
CA ARG A 192 21.38 -6.53 14.80
C ARG A 192 22.80 -6.11 15.16
N THR A 193 23.27 -6.32 16.40
CA THR A 193 24.67 -6.09 16.80
C THR A 193 25.56 -7.32 16.57
N GLY A 194 24.95 -8.46 16.24
CA GLY A 194 25.64 -9.74 16.08
C GLY A 194 25.96 -10.46 17.39
N PHE A 195 25.43 -9.97 18.52
CA PHE A 195 25.62 -10.58 19.83
C PHE A 195 24.30 -10.66 20.58
N ILE A 196 23.84 -11.88 20.86
CA ILE A 196 22.63 -12.16 21.63
C ILE A 196 22.99 -12.55 23.06
N SER A 197 22.28 -11.97 24.03
CA SER A 197 22.48 -12.30 25.45
C SER A 197 21.81 -13.62 25.81
N GLU A 198 22.33 -14.29 26.84
CA GLU A 198 21.71 -15.47 27.44
C GLU A 198 20.26 -15.22 27.88
N GLN A 199 19.97 -14.01 28.38
CA GLN A 199 18.61 -13.62 28.76
C GLN A 199 17.67 -13.61 27.54
N SER A 200 18.10 -13.02 26.43
CA SER A 200 17.34 -12.98 25.18
C SER A 200 17.16 -14.36 24.56
N LEU A 201 18.17 -15.24 24.65
CA LEU A 201 18.05 -16.63 24.20
C LEU A 201 16.98 -17.38 25.00
N ARG A 202 17.02 -17.29 26.34
CA ARG A 202 15.99 -17.92 27.19
C ARG A 202 14.58 -17.40 26.91
N LEU A 203 14.44 -16.11 26.60
CA LEU A 203 13.15 -15.54 26.20
C LEU A 203 12.63 -16.12 24.88
N LEU A 204 13.52 -16.32 23.89
CA LEU A 204 13.16 -16.98 22.63
C LEU A 204 12.83 -18.46 22.83
N GLU A 205 13.57 -19.16 23.68
CA GLU A 205 13.28 -20.56 24.04
C GLU A 205 11.92 -20.68 24.74
N ASN A 206 11.63 -19.81 25.70
CA ASN A 206 10.34 -19.80 26.39
C ASN A 206 9.17 -19.44 25.47
N ALA A 207 9.42 -18.73 24.36
CA ALA A 207 8.40 -18.41 23.36
C ALA A 207 7.84 -19.65 22.64
N SER A 208 8.50 -20.82 22.70
CA SER A 208 7.94 -22.06 22.15
C SER A 208 6.67 -22.51 22.84
N SER A 209 6.55 -22.20 24.13
CA SER A 209 5.47 -22.65 25.02
C SER A 209 4.34 -21.63 25.13
N GLN A 210 4.43 -20.51 24.42
CA GLN A 210 3.40 -19.48 24.47
C GLN A 210 2.10 -19.96 23.81
N SER A 211 0.98 -19.63 24.46
CA SER A 211 -0.36 -19.84 23.91
C SER A 211 -0.96 -18.49 23.55
N PHE A 212 -1.64 -18.46 22.41
CA PHE A 212 -2.36 -17.26 21.97
C PHE A 212 -3.70 -17.17 22.70
N GLN A 213 -4.25 -15.94 22.82
CA GLN A 213 -5.62 -15.75 23.27
C GLN A 213 -6.59 -16.52 22.35
N LYS A 214 -7.71 -17.02 22.91
CA LYS A 214 -8.63 -17.96 22.22
C LYS A 214 -9.13 -17.52 20.84
N ASP A 215 -9.15 -16.21 20.57
CA ASP A 215 -9.70 -15.64 19.34
C ASP A 215 -8.62 -15.18 18.33
N ILE A 216 -7.34 -15.30 18.67
CA ILE A 216 -6.24 -14.89 17.79
C ILE A 216 -5.73 -16.10 17.00
N GLU A 217 -6.00 -16.11 15.70
CA GLU A 217 -5.42 -17.07 14.75
C GLU A 217 -4.03 -16.54 14.29
N PRO A 218 -2.91 -17.15 14.72
CA PRO A 218 -1.58 -16.65 14.38
C PRO A 218 -1.25 -16.89 12.91
N THR A 219 -0.56 -15.94 12.29
CA THR A 219 0.00 -16.17 10.95
C THR A 219 1.20 -17.10 11.06
N LYS A 220 1.26 -18.17 10.26
CA LYS A 220 2.36 -19.13 10.35
C LYS A 220 3.49 -18.77 9.38
N LEU A 221 4.72 -18.67 9.88
CA LEU A 221 5.90 -18.27 9.12
C LEU A 221 6.94 -19.39 9.10
N TYR A 222 7.38 -19.77 7.90
CA TYR A 222 8.40 -20.80 7.67
C TYR A 222 9.48 -20.32 6.71
N THR A 223 10.62 -21.02 6.65
CA THR A 223 11.73 -20.58 5.82
C THR A 223 11.62 -21.06 4.36
N HIS A 224 11.00 -22.22 4.11
CA HIS A 224 10.92 -22.86 2.79
C HIS A 224 9.48 -22.99 2.26
N ASN A 225 9.31 -22.90 0.94
CA ASN A 225 8.00 -23.09 0.30
C ASN A 225 7.47 -24.51 0.50
N LEU A 226 8.34 -25.53 0.50
CA LEU A 226 7.93 -26.93 0.68
C LEU A 226 7.15 -27.14 1.98
N ASP A 227 7.66 -26.61 3.10
CA ASP A 227 7.00 -26.70 4.40
C ASP A 227 5.67 -25.93 4.41
N VAL A 228 5.68 -24.72 3.84
CA VAL A 228 4.49 -23.87 3.68
C VAL A 228 3.38 -24.59 2.92
N ASP A 229 3.72 -25.20 1.78
CA ASP A 229 2.76 -25.85 0.91
C ASP A 229 2.20 -27.13 1.56
N ALA A 230 3.04 -27.91 2.26
CA ALA A 230 2.59 -29.08 3.02
C ALA A 230 1.58 -28.71 4.11
N ILE A 231 1.89 -27.69 4.92
CA ILE A 231 1.00 -27.19 5.99
C ILE A 231 -0.30 -26.67 5.40
N ASN A 232 -0.21 -25.86 4.35
CA ASN A 232 -1.39 -25.31 3.70
C ASN A 232 -2.33 -26.39 3.15
N LEU A 233 -1.77 -27.46 2.57
CA LEU A 233 -2.56 -28.59 2.09
C LEU A 233 -3.21 -29.37 3.24
N GLU A 234 -2.53 -29.52 4.37
CA GLU A 234 -3.08 -30.15 5.58
C GLU A 234 -4.28 -29.35 6.14
N HIS A 235 -4.14 -28.03 6.24
CA HIS A 235 -5.24 -27.14 6.67
C HIS A 235 -6.41 -27.15 5.69
N LEU A 236 -6.14 -27.16 4.38
CA LEU A 236 -7.23 -27.29 3.41
C LEU A 236 -7.95 -28.64 3.55
N LYS A 237 -7.23 -29.72 3.85
CA LYS A 237 -7.83 -31.05 4.08
C LYS A 237 -8.74 -31.06 5.30
N SER A 238 -8.37 -30.38 6.39
CA SER A 238 -9.15 -30.35 7.64
C SER A 238 -10.45 -29.56 7.54
N ILE A 239 -10.55 -28.62 6.59
CA ILE A 239 -11.79 -27.87 6.36
C ILE A 239 -12.89 -28.80 5.81
N SER A 240 -14.05 -28.79 6.45
CA SER A 240 -15.25 -29.44 5.95
C SER A 240 -15.85 -28.65 4.77
N GLY A 241 -16.45 -29.35 3.81
CA GLY A 241 -17.11 -28.73 2.66
C GLY A 241 -16.62 -29.23 1.31
N LYS A 242 -17.38 -28.87 0.27
CA LYS A 242 -17.13 -29.33 -1.09
C LYS A 242 -15.89 -28.65 -1.66
N LYS A 243 -14.98 -29.47 -2.18
CA LYS A 243 -13.78 -29.02 -2.91
C LYS A 243 -14.17 -28.46 -4.27
N ARG A 244 -13.51 -27.38 -4.68
CA ARG A 244 -13.53 -26.84 -6.04
C ARG A 244 -12.12 -26.86 -6.59
N TYR A 245 -11.98 -27.35 -7.82
CA TYR A 245 -10.72 -27.45 -8.53
C TYR A 245 -10.67 -26.42 -9.65
N PHE A 246 -9.53 -25.76 -9.79
CA PHE A 246 -9.22 -24.85 -10.90
C PHE A 246 -7.92 -25.32 -11.53
N GLU A 247 -7.99 -25.77 -12.77
CA GLU A 247 -6.85 -26.25 -13.55
C GLU A 247 -6.35 -25.13 -14.46
N ALA A 248 -5.04 -24.94 -14.51
CA ALA A 248 -4.46 -23.88 -15.31
C ALA A 248 -4.57 -24.20 -16.82
N SER A 249 -4.91 -23.19 -17.63
CA SER A 249 -4.92 -23.31 -19.08
C SER A 249 -3.64 -22.72 -19.67
N THR A 250 -2.83 -23.55 -20.33
CA THR A 250 -1.58 -23.13 -20.99
C THR A 250 -1.68 -23.18 -22.52
N LYS A 251 -0.96 -22.29 -23.20
CA LYS A 251 -0.86 -22.24 -24.68
C LYS A 251 0.51 -21.75 -25.11
N GLY A 252 1.00 -22.22 -26.26
CA GLY A 252 2.23 -21.72 -26.90
C GLY A 252 3.37 -22.74 -26.91
N ASN A 253 4.60 -22.24 -27.05
CA ASN A 253 5.79 -23.11 -27.13
C ASN A 253 6.03 -23.88 -25.81
N GLU A 254 6.18 -25.20 -25.89
CA GLU A 254 6.29 -26.09 -24.71
C GLU A 254 7.39 -25.69 -23.73
N LYS A 255 8.61 -25.38 -24.21
CA LYS A 255 9.73 -24.98 -23.34
C LYS A 255 9.44 -23.67 -22.60
N LEU A 256 8.77 -22.74 -23.27
CA LEU A 256 8.37 -21.45 -22.69
C LEU A 256 7.20 -21.61 -21.72
N VAL A 257 6.28 -22.53 -21.98
CA VAL A 257 5.20 -22.91 -21.04
C VAL A 257 5.79 -23.56 -19.79
N GLU A 258 6.74 -24.48 -19.93
CA GLU A 258 7.44 -25.08 -18.78
C GLU A 258 8.17 -24.01 -17.95
N THR A 259 8.78 -23.02 -18.60
CA THR A 259 9.38 -21.86 -17.93
C THR A 259 8.33 -21.04 -17.16
N LEU A 260 7.13 -20.85 -17.72
CA LEU A 260 6.02 -20.19 -17.03
C LEU A 260 5.53 -21.02 -15.84
N ASN A 261 5.33 -22.33 -16.00
CA ASN A 261 4.90 -23.22 -14.91
C ASN A 261 5.85 -23.14 -13.71
N ASN A 262 7.16 -23.07 -13.97
CA ASN A 262 8.18 -22.98 -12.91
C ASN A 262 8.29 -21.60 -12.26
N SER A 263 7.78 -20.54 -12.89
CA SER A 263 7.90 -19.15 -12.40
C SER A 263 6.60 -18.56 -11.87
N VAL A 264 5.45 -19.06 -12.32
CA VAL A 264 4.13 -18.63 -11.85
C VAL A 264 3.87 -19.21 -10.46
N LEU A 265 3.52 -18.32 -9.53
CA LEU A 265 3.25 -18.71 -8.14
C LEU A 265 1.84 -19.28 -7.92
N ALA A 266 0.95 -19.12 -8.90
CA ALA A 266 -0.39 -19.72 -8.89
C ALA A 266 -0.25 -21.20 -9.30
N PRO A 267 -0.66 -22.15 -8.45
CA PRO A 267 -0.44 -23.57 -8.74
C PRO A 267 -1.25 -24.01 -9.97
N GLU A 268 -0.71 -24.97 -10.71
CA GLU A 268 -1.37 -25.56 -11.88
C GLU A 268 -2.72 -26.15 -11.50
N ASN A 269 -2.75 -26.84 -10.37
CA ASN A 269 -3.96 -27.39 -9.78
C ASN A 269 -4.26 -26.66 -8.48
N LEU A 270 -5.17 -25.69 -8.54
CA LEU A 270 -5.61 -24.96 -7.37
C LEU A 270 -6.88 -25.61 -6.79
N GLU A 271 -6.75 -26.19 -5.59
CA GLU A 271 -7.88 -26.68 -4.81
C GLU A 271 -8.32 -25.62 -3.79
N LEU A 272 -9.61 -25.28 -3.77
CA LEU A 272 -10.20 -24.36 -2.80
C LEU A 272 -11.45 -24.96 -2.12
N LYS A 273 -11.68 -24.52 -0.88
CA LYS A 273 -12.91 -24.75 -0.10
C LYS A 273 -13.39 -23.41 0.47
N ILE A 274 -14.67 -23.33 0.83
CA ILE A 274 -15.20 -22.20 1.61
C ILE A 274 -14.44 -22.18 2.96
N GLY A 275 -13.98 -20.99 3.37
CA GLY A 275 -13.13 -20.81 4.55
C GLY A 275 -11.62 -20.95 4.26
N ALA A 276 -11.21 -21.31 3.04
CA ALA A 276 -9.80 -21.41 2.70
C ALA A 276 -9.09 -20.05 2.84
N LYS A 277 -7.93 -20.03 3.52
CA LYS A 277 -7.06 -18.85 3.59
C LYS A 277 -6.19 -18.81 2.34
N VAL A 278 -6.18 -17.68 1.66
CA VAL A 278 -5.51 -17.51 0.38
C VAL A 278 -4.70 -16.22 0.32
N MET A 279 -3.66 -16.24 -0.51
CA MET A 279 -2.86 -15.09 -0.87
C MET A 279 -2.97 -14.85 -2.37
N PHE A 280 -3.20 -13.59 -2.76
CA PHE A 280 -3.10 -13.19 -4.15
C PHE A 280 -1.65 -13.20 -4.61
N VAL A 281 -1.37 -13.71 -5.81
CA VAL A 281 0.00 -13.83 -6.35
C VAL A 281 0.26 -12.93 -7.56
N LYS A 282 -0.73 -12.12 -7.95
CA LYS A 282 -0.64 -11.16 -9.06
C LYS A 282 -1.16 -9.79 -8.64
N ASN A 283 -0.65 -8.75 -9.31
CA ASN A 283 -1.13 -7.38 -9.13
C ASN A 283 -2.34 -7.09 -10.01
N ASN A 284 -3.44 -6.63 -9.43
CA ASN A 284 -4.57 -6.05 -10.14
C ASN A 284 -5.16 -4.87 -9.34
N LEU A 285 -4.61 -3.67 -9.59
CA LEU A 285 -4.96 -2.45 -8.86
C LEU A 285 -6.43 -2.04 -9.07
N GLU A 286 -7.01 -2.34 -10.23
CA GLU A 286 -8.41 -2.04 -10.55
C GLU A 286 -9.37 -2.87 -9.69
N LYS A 287 -9.10 -4.18 -9.59
CA LYS A 287 -9.83 -5.09 -8.69
C LYS A 287 -9.45 -4.86 -7.23
N GLY A 288 -8.37 -4.13 -6.96
CA GLY A 288 -7.93 -3.69 -5.63
C GLY A 288 -7.30 -4.80 -4.80
N TYR A 289 -6.62 -5.73 -5.48
CA TYR A 289 -5.75 -6.72 -4.85
C TYR A 289 -4.41 -6.73 -5.55
N VAL A 290 -3.44 -7.32 -4.86
CA VAL A 290 -2.05 -7.25 -5.26
C VAL A 290 -1.27 -8.42 -4.70
N ASN A 291 -0.12 -8.75 -5.29
CA ASN A 291 0.69 -9.89 -4.89
C ASN A 291 1.09 -9.77 -3.41
N GLY A 292 0.62 -10.70 -2.57
CA GLY A 292 0.71 -10.66 -1.11
C GLY A 292 -0.59 -10.44 -0.36
N SER A 293 -1.64 -9.94 -1.05
CA SER A 293 -2.92 -9.66 -0.38
C SER A 293 -3.49 -10.94 0.21
N LEU A 294 -3.75 -10.94 1.51
CA LEU A 294 -4.34 -12.08 2.21
C LEU A 294 -5.86 -11.95 2.25
N GLY A 295 -6.54 -13.09 2.15
CA GLY A 295 -7.99 -13.16 2.25
C GLY A 295 -8.50 -14.55 2.60
N THR A 296 -9.80 -14.63 2.81
CA THR A 296 -10.53 -15.88 3.08
C THR A 296 -11.58 -16.09 1.99
N VAL A 297 -11.65 -17.30 1.43
CA VAL A 297 -12.68 -17.68 0.46
C VAL A 297 -14.03 -17.72 1.18
N LEU A 298 -14.96 -16.83 0.81
CA LEU A 298 -16.33 -16.80 1.34
C LEU A 298 -17.26 -17.79 0.63
N GLY A 299 -16.97 -18.09 -0.63
CA GLY A 299 -17.88 -18.82 -1.50
C GLY A 299 -17.39 -18.82 -2.93
N PHE A 300 -18.26 -19.32 -3.82
CA PHE A 300 -18.07 -19.31 -5.26
C PHE A 300 -19.28 -18.61 -5.88
N THR A 301 -19.03 -17.78 -6.87
CA THR A 301 -20.04 -17.08 -7.66
C THR A 301 -20.76 -18.04 -8.60
N ASP A 302 -21.88 -17.61 -9.19
CA ASP A 302 -22.72 -18.46 -10.05
C ASP A 302 -21.97 -18.96 -11.30
N ASP A 303 -21.02 -18.16 -11.80
CA ASP A 303 -20.10 -18.51 -12.88
C ASP A 303 -18.86 -19.30 -12.41
N GLY A 304 -18.85 -19.75 -11.15
CA GLY A 304 -17.88 -20.69 -10.61
C GLY A 304 -16.61 -20.06 -10.00
N PHE A 305 -16.43 -18.74 -10.11
CA PHE A 305 -15.23 -18.07 -9.61
C PHE A 305 -15.24 -17.86 -8.08
N PRO A 306 -14.08 -17.94 -7.40
CA PRO A 306 -13.99 -17.70 -5.97
C PRO A 306 -14.33 -16.25 -5.60
N SER A 307 -15.04 -16.10 -4.48
CA SER A 307 -15.30 -14.83 -3.80
C SER A 307 -14.43 -14.75 -2.54
N VAL A 308 -13.49 -13.81 -2.49
CA VAL A 308 -12.49 -13.71 -1.41
C VAL A 308 -12.69 -12.43 -0.62
N LYS A 309 -12.82 -12.55 0.71
CA LYS A 309 -12.80 -11.42 1.64
C LYS A 309 -11.38 -11.14 2.09
N LEU A 310 -10.86 -9.97 1.73
CA LEU A 310 -9.57 -9.48 2.19
C LEU A 310 -9.60 -9.11 3.68
N LEU A 311 -8.42 -9.01 4.30
CA LEU A 311 -8.27 -8.55 5.69
C LEU A 311 -8.85 -7.14 5.95
N ASN A 312 -8.87 -6.27 4.92
CA ASN A 312 -9.49 -4.94 5.00
C ASN A 312 -11.02 -4.96 4.89
N GLY A 313 -11.65 -6.13 4.85
CA GLY A 313 -13.10 -6.32 4.74
C GLY A 313 -13.65 -6.28 3.32
N LYS A 314 -12.87 -5.87 2.31
CA LYS A 314 -13.31 -5.85 0.91
C LYS A 314 -13.50 -7.27 0.39
N THR A 315 -14.63 -7.53 -0.24
CA THR A 315 -14.90 -8.79 -0.94
C THR A 315 -14.62 -8.62 -2.43
N ILE A 316 -13.92 -9.59 -3.03
CA ILE A 316 -13.45 -9.55 -4.41
C ILE A 316 -13.86 -10.86 -5.10
N LYS A 317 -14.55 -10.74 -6.23
CA LYS A 317 -14.70 -11.84 -7.19
C LYS A 317 -13.37 -12.03 -7.92
N VAL A 318 -12.80 -13.23 -7.83
CA VAL A 318 -11.46 -13.51 -8.35
C VAL A 318 -11.58 -14.36 -9.61
N GLU A 319 -11.38 -13.71 -10.75
CA GLU A 319 -11.37 -14.35 -12.07
C GLU A 319 -9.95 -14.79 -12.44
N GLU A 320 -9.85 -15.57 -13.51
CA GLU A 320 -8.55 -15.97 -14.06
C GLU A 320 -7.73 -14.76 -14.51
N GLU A 321 -6.42 -14.91 -14.36
CA GLU A 321 -5.43 -13.94 -14.79
C GLU A 321 -4.43 -14.62 -15.73
N ASN A 322 -3.95 -13.86 -16.72
CA ASN A 322 -2.98 -14.35 -17.70
C ASN A 322 -1.54 -13.99 -17.29
N TRP A 323 -0.63 -14.96 -17.35
CA TRP A 323 0.81 -14.74 -17.41
C TRP A 323 1.28 -15.13 -18.80
N SER A 324 2.04 -14.27 -19.46
CA SER A 324 2.49 -14.52 -20.82
C SER A 324 3.94 -14.13 -21.04
N ILE A 325 4.62 -14.93 -21.86
CA ILE A 325 5.89 -14.57 -22.48
C ILE A 325 5.56 -14.01 -23.86
N ILE A 326 6.00 -12.79 -24.10
CA ILE A 326 5.72 -12.04 -25.31
C ILE A 326 7.06 -11.76 -25.99
N ASP A 327 7.11 -11.90 -27.32
CA ASP A 327 8.28 -11.52 -28.10
C ASP A 327 8.45 -9.99 -28.20
N ASP A 328 9.54 -9.57 -28.84
CA ASP A 328 9.86 -8.15 -29.05
C ASP A 328 8.86 -7.43 -29.98
N HIS A 329 8.02 -8.17 -30.70
CA HIS A 329 6.97 -7.65 -31.58
C HIS A 329 5.58 -7.62 -30.92
N GLY A 330 5.46 -8.05 -29.66
CA GLY A 330 4.19 -8.05 -28.94
C GLY A 330 3.35 -9.31 -29.14
N LYS A 331 3.87 -10.35 -29.81
CA LYS A 331 3.19 -11.63 -29.99
C LYS A 331 3.41 -12.53 -28.78
N THR A 332 2.32 -13.07 -28.24
CA THR A 332 2.38 -14.06 -27.16
C THR A 332 2.99 -15.36 -27.67
N LEU A 333 4.16 -15.72 -27.13
CA LEU A 333 4.88 -16.96 -27.44
C LEU A 333 4.43 -18.12 -26.55
N ALA A 334 4.08 -17.81 -25.30
CA ALA A 334 3.51 -18.75 -24.34
C ALA A 334 2.62 -18.00 -23.35
N SER A 335 1.60 -18.69 -22.83
CA SER A 335 0.69 -18.16 -21.84
C SER A 335 0.25 -19.23 -20.84
N TYR A 336 -0.01 -18.78 -19.62
CA TYR A 336 -0.53 -19.54 -18.49
C TYR A 336 -1.71 -18.75 -17.91
N ASN A 337 -2.90 -19.34 -17.86
CA ASN A 337 -4.10 -18.72 -17.29
C ASN A 337 -4.53 -19.51 -16.06
N GLN A 338 -4.71 -18.82 -14.93
CA GLN A 338 -5.12 -19.44 -13.68
C GLN A 338 -5.72 -18.38 -12.74
N ILE A 339 -6.52 -18.82 -11.77
CA ILE A 339 -6.93 -18.01 -10.63
C ILE A 339 -5.67 -17.53 -9.88
N PRO A 340 -5.49 -16.22 -9.66
CA PRO A 340 -4.27 -15.64 -9.08
C PRO A 340 -4.19 -15.81 -7.56
N LEU A 341 -4.47 -17.01 -7.05
CA LEU A 341 -4.47 -17.35 -5.63
C LEU A 341 -3.54 -18.53 -5.35
N ARG A 342 -3.01 -18.56 -4.13
CA ARG A 342 -2.42 -19.74 -3.49
C ARG A 342 -2.92 -19.84 -2.06
N LEU A 343 -2.86 -21.03 -1.46
CA LEU A 343 -3.18 -21.21 -0.04
C LEU A 343 -2.18 -20.45 0.85
N ALA A 344 -2.65 -19.97 2.00
CA ALA A 344 -1.88 -19.04 2.83
C ALA A 344 -2.21 -19.07 4.34
N TRP A 345 -2.46 -20.26 4.92
CA TRP A 345 -2.38 -20.42 6.38
C TRP A 345 -0.94 -20.25 6.88
N ALA A 346 0.00 -20.79 6.10
CA ALA A 346 1.42 -20.57 6.22
C ALA A 346 1.94 -19.74 5.04
N ILE A 347 2.94 -18.90 5.29
CA ILE A 347 3.69 -18.15 4.29
C ILE A 347 5.19 -18.22 4.61
N THR A 348 6.03 -17.96 3.62
CA THR A 348 7.48 -17.90 3.87
C THR A 348 7.88 -16.58 4.54
N VAL A 349 8.95 -16.59 5.32
CA VAL A 349 9.54 -15.38 5.92
C VAL A 349 9.87 -14.33 4.85
N HIS A 350 10.33 -14.74 3.67
CA HIS A 350 10.55 -13.85 2.52
C HIS A 350 9.30 -13.08 2.12
N LYS A 351 8.12 -13.69 2.24
CA LYS A 351 6.84 -13.07 1.92
C LYS A 351 6.27 -12.26 3.08
N SER A 352 6.80 -12.38 4.29
CA SER A 352 6.36 -11.55 5.42
C SER A 352 7.10 -10.22 5.53
N GLN A 353 8.19 -10.02 4.78
CA GLN A 353 8.96 -8.77 4.81
C GLN A 353 8.08 -7.56 4.44
N GLY A 354 8.26 -6.45 5.16
CA GLY A 354 7.39 -5.28 5.09
C GLY A 354 6.04 -5.40 5.84
N MET A 355 5.61 -6.60 6.28
CA MET A 355 4.35 -6.79 7.03
C MET A 355 4.49 -6.48 8.52
N THR A 356 3.37 -6.17 9.17
CA THR A 356 3.22 -6.17 10.64
C THR A 356 2.14 -7.19 10.98
N LEU A 357 2.44 -8.09 11.90
CA LEU A 357 1.56 -9.19 12.31
C LEU A 357 1.09 -8.98 13.75
N GLU A 358 -0.17 -9.32 14.03
CA GLU A 358 -0.72 -9.27 15.38
C GLU A 358 -0.15 -10.40 16.24
N ALA A 359 -0.16 -11.62 15.71
CA ALA A 359 0.48 -12.80 16.29
C ALA A 359 1.04 -13.71 15.20
N ALA A 360 2.10 -14.45 15.53
CA ALA A 360 2.74 -15.36 14.59
C ALA A 360 3.28 -16.62 15.27
N GLU A 361 3.09 -17.74 14.60
CA GLU A 361 3.79 -18.99 14.85
C GLU A 361 4.94 -19.08 13.85
N ILE A 362 6.18 -19.17 14.31
CA ILE A 362 7.37 -19.09 13.48
C ILE A 362 8.23 -20.34 13.69
N ASP A 363 8.65 -20.98 12.61
CA ASP A 363 9.71 -21.99 12.64
C ASP A 363 10.96 -21.48 11.91
N LEU A 364 12.04 -21.29 12.68
CA LEU A 364 13.35 -20.84 12.21
C LEU A 364 14.40 -21.96 12.27
N SER A 365 14.02 -23.21 12.55
CA SER A 365 14.93 -24.36 12.64
C SER A 365 15.71 -24.60 11.34
N LYS A 366 15.08 -24.35 10.20
CA LYS A 366 15.66 -24.47 8.85
C LYS A 366 16.06 -23.11 8.26
N THR A 367 16.51 -22.17 9.08
CA THR A 367 16.99 -20.87 8.57
C THR A 367 18.31 -21.04 7.83
N PHE A 368 18.40 -20.49 6.63
CA PHE A 368 19.54 -20.67 5.72
C PHE A 368 20.20 -19.36 5.29
N GLU A 369 19.50 -18.23 5.39
CA GLU A 369 20.01 -16.92 4.99
C GLU A 369 20.16 -16.00 6.21
N THR A 370 21.20 -15.16 6.21
CA THR A 370 21.37 -14.13 7.24
C THR A 370 20.26 -13.09 7.16
N GLY A 371 19.88 -12.51 8.31
CA GLY A 371 18.77 -11.57 8.42
C GLY A 371 17.38 -12.22 8.34
N GLN A 372 17.25 -13.51 7.97
CA GLN A 372 15.96 -14.19 7.86
C GLN A 372 15.23 -14.26 9.22
N GLY A 373 15.92 -14.67 10.29
CA GLY A 373 15.31 -14.66 11.63
C GLY A 373 15.00 -13.25 12.13
N TYR A 374 15.86 -12.27 11.85
CA TYR A 374 15.59 -10.85 12.15
C TYR A 374 14.31 -10.35 11.46
N VAL A 375 14.11 -10.68 10.17
CA VAL A 375 12.88 -10.34 9.44
C VAL A 375 11.66 -11.00 10.09
N ALA A 376 11.73 -12.29 10.39
CA ALA A 376 10.62 -13.05 10.96
C ALA A 376 10.17 -12.48 12.32
N LEU A 377 11.12 -12.27 13.24
CA LEU A 377 10.84 -11.76 14.58
C LEU A 377 10.36 -10.30 14.56
N SER A 378 10.90 -9.47 13.66
CA SER A 378 10.54 -8.04 13.56
C SER A 378 9.16 -7.76 12.97
N ARG A 379 8.41 -8.81 12.58
CA ARG A 379 7.01 -8.69 12.14
C ARG A 379 6.06 -8.45 13.31
N LEU A 380 6.44 -8.89 14.50
CA LEU A 380 5.63 -8.78 15.71
C LEU A 380 5.93 -7.48 16.46
N LYS A 381 4.91 -7.00 17.18
CA LYS A 381 5.05 -5.85 18.08
C LYS A 381 5.56 -6.24 19.47
N LYS A 382 5.19 -7.41 19.96
CA LYS A 382 5.50 -7.87 21.31
C LYS A 382 5.90 -9.34 21.32
N LEU A 383 6.73 -9.72 22.28
CA LEU A 383 7.18 -11.10 22.46
C LEU A 383 6.04 -12.05 22.84
N GLU A 384 5.04 -11.59 23.60
CA GLU A 384 3.86 -12.39 24.02
C GLU A 384 3.00 -12.94 22.87
N ASN A 385 3.19 -12.37 21.67
CA ASN A 385 2.48 -12.77 20.46
C ASN A 385 3.35 -13.63 19.53
N LEU A 386 4.46 -14.17 20.03
CA LEU A 386 5.38 -15.05 19.31
C LEU A 386 5.25 -16.47 19.83
N ARG A 387 4.89 -17.42 18.96
CA ARG A 387 5.18 -18.84 19.20
C ARG A 387 6.34 -19.29 18.34
N LEU A 388 7.50 -19.56 18.94
CA LEU A 388 8.70 -19.97 18.21
C LEU A 388 8.90 -21.50 18.29
N LEU A 389 8.62 -22.21 17.20
CA LEU A 389 8.67 -23.68 17.15
C LEU A 389 10.10 -24.24 17.16
N GLY A 390 11.05 -23.47 16.63
CA GLY A 390 12.44 -23.88 16.51
C GLY A 390 13.31 -22.75 15.98
N LEU A 391 14.61 -22.86 16.27
CA LEU A 391 15.61 -21.84 15.94
C LEU A 391 16.96 -22.54 15.72
N ASN A 392 17.72 -22.06 14.74
CA ASN A 392 19.14 -22.42 14.58
C ASN A 392 20.03 -21.17 14.72
N THR A 393 21.36 -21.37 14.73
CA THR A 393 22.30 -20.25 14.88
C THR A 393 22.29 -19.28 13.70
N MET A 394 21.89 -19.70 12.50
CA MET A 394 21.80 -18.83 11.33
C MET A 394 20.69 -17.78 11.47
N ALA A 395 19.57 -18.14 12.10
CA ALA A 395 18.46 -17.22 12.34
C ALA A 395 18.83 -16.00 13.20
N LEU A 396 19.89 -16.11 14.01
CA LEU A 396 20.38 -15.03 14.86
C LEU A 396 21.52 -14.22 14.21
N LYS A 397 21.90 -14.53 12.97
CA LYS A 397 22.99 -13.85 12.26
C LYS A 397 22.46 -12.81 11.29
N VAL A 398 23.20 -11.70 11.19
CA VAL A 398 23.06 -10.69 10.15
C VAL A 398 24.33 -10.64 9.29
N ASP A 399 24.23 -10.08 8.08
CA ASP A 399 25.35 -10.03 7.16
C ASP A 399 26.47 -9.08 7.64
N SER A 400 27.71 -9.57 7.67
CA SER A 400 28.87 -8.78 8.12
C SER A 400 29.14 -7.54 7.25
N LEU A 401 28.81 -7.59 5.97
CA LEU A 401 28.97 -6.46 5.05
C LEU A 401 27.88 -5.41 5.29
N ALA A 402 26.66 -5.83 5.62
CA ALA A 402 25.60 -4.91 6.06
C ALA A 402 26.03 -4.18 7.35
N HIS A 403 26.70 -4.87 8.27
CA HIS A 403 27.29 -4.27 9.46
C HIS A 403 28.32 -3.17 9.15
N LYS A 404 29.24 -3.44 8.22
CA LYS A 404 30.25 -2.45 7.78
C LYS A 404 29.58 -1.25 7.11
N ALA A 405 28.60 -1.51 6.23
CA ALA A 405 27.85 -0.46 5.55
C ALA A 405 27.04 0.40 6.54
N ASP A 406 26.40 -0.20 7.54
CA ASP A 406 25.63 0.51 8.57
C ASP A 406 26.46 1.51 9.37
N LYS A 407 27.70 1.17 9.73
CA LYS A 407 28.62 2.12 10.38
C LYS A 407 28.83 3.35 9.51
N ARG A 408 29.11 3.14 8.22
CA ARG A 408 29.28 4.22 7.26
C ARG A 408 27.99 5.03 7.06
N PHE A 409 26.83 4.38 7.02
CA PHE A 409 25.55 5.07 6.92
C PHE A 409 25.25 5.94 8.13
N LYS A 410 25.61 5.50 9.34
CA LYS A 410 25.48 6.32 10.56
C LYS A 410 26.39 7.55 10.52
N GLU A 411 27.66 7.39 10.13
CA GLU A 411 28.59 8.51 9.96
C GLU A 411 28.04 9.55 8.96
N LEU A 412 27.60 9.10 7.79
CA LEU A 412 27.02 9.97 6.76
C LEU A 412 25.75 10.66 7.24
N ALA A 413 24.91 9.95 8.00
CA ALA A 413 23.69 10.53 8.57
C ALA A 413 23.99 11.61 9.61
N THR A 414 25.01 11.42 10.46
CA THR A 414 25.45 12.44 11.41
C THR A 414 25.92 13.70 10.69
N ILE A 415 26.75 13.57 9.66
CA ILE A 415 27.23 14.70 8.84
C ILE A 415 26.04 15.48 8.26
N ILE A 416 25.09 14.79 7.62
CA ILE A 416 23.89 15.43 7.05
C ILE A 416 23.01 16.08 8.13
N ASP A 417 22.94 15.47 9.32
CA ASP A 417 22.19 16.04 10.45
C ASP A 417 22.87 17.30 11.02
N GLU A 418 24.18 17.44 10.90
CA GLU A 418 24.92 18.63 11.36
C GLU A 418 24.96 19.72 10.30
N GLU A 419 25.18 19.37 9.03
CA GLU A 419 25.38 20.33 7.93
C GLU A 419 24.07 20.94 7.41
N LEU A 420 22.98 20.19 7.35
CA LEU A 420 21.73 20.68 6.75
C LEU A 420 20.83 21.34 7.79
N SER A 421 20.68 22.66 7.68
CA SER A 421 19.75 23.42 8.50
C SER A 421 18.31 23.30 8.00
N ALA A 422 17.34 23.40 8.92
CA ALA A 422 15.93 23.40 8.55
C ALA A 422 15.56 24.58 7.64
N GLU A 423 16.22 25.72 7.81
CA GLU A 423 15.98 26.93 7.01
C GLU A 423 16.38 26.76 5.54
N GLU A 424 17.53 26.13 5.27
CA GLU A 424 17.97 25.83 3.91
C GLU A 424 17.01 24.87 3.22
N LEU A 425 16.61 23.80 3.92
CA LEU A 425 15.67 22.82 3.39
C LEU A 425 14.30 23.43 3.05
N LEU A 426 13.84 24.40 3.86
CA LEU A 426 12.62 25.16 3.60
C LEU A 426 12.72 26.06 2.36
N LYS A 427 13.92 26.59 2.06
CA LYS A 427 14.18 27.39 0.85
C LYS A 427 14.30 26.50 -0.40
N GLU A 428 14.89 25.32 -0.27
CA GLU A 428 15.07 24.37 -1.37
C GLU A 428 13.74 23.75 -1.84
N ALA A 429 12.81 23.45 -0.92
CA ALA A 429 11.60 22.71 -1.26
C ALA A 429 10.72 23.40 -2.33
N PRO A 430 10.42 24.71 -2.27
CA PRO A 430 9.71 25.40 -3.36
C PRO A 430 10.44 25.37 -4.71
N LEU A 431 11.78 25.45 -4.70
CA LEU A 431 12.59 25.38 -5.92
C LEU A 431 12.48 24.01 -6.56
N PHE A 432 12.52 22.94 -5.77
CA PHE A 432 12.32 21.58 -6.24
C PHE A 432 10.91 21.38 -6.84
N VAL A 433 9.87 21.88 -6.17
CA VAL A 433 8.49 21.81 -6.69
C VAL A 433 8.40 22.48 -8.05
N LYS A 434 9.01 23.67 -8.20
CA LYS A 434 9.05 24.39 -9.48
C LYS A 434 9.83 23.62 -10.55
N LYS A 435 10.99 23.03 -10.20
CA LYS A 435 11.79 22.18 -11.11
C LYS A 435 11.00 20.96 -11.61
N CYS A 436 10.05 20.47 -10.82
CA CYS A 436 9.20 19.33 -11.16
C CYS A 436 7.91 19.70 -11.91
N ASP A 437 7.71 20.97 -12.26
CA ASP A 437 6.47 21.48 -12.85
C ASP A 437 5.24 21.27 -11.93
N GLY A 438 5.48 21.22 -10.61
CA GLY A 438 4.46 21.03 -9.59
C GLY A 438 3.76 22.31 -9.18
N ILE A 439 2.64 22.18 -8.46
CA ILE A 439 1.88 23.30 -7.92
C ILE A 439 2.66 23.97 -6.79
N SER A 440 3.25 25.14 -7.07
CA SER A 440 3.91 25.99 -6.08
C SER A 440 2.99 27.08 -5.51
N ASP A 441 1.94 27.48 -6.24
CA ASP A 441 0.99 28.50 -5.79
C ASP A 441 0.08 27.97 -4.66
N LEU A 442 -0.02 28.74 -3.57
CA LEU A 442 -0.75 28.33 -2.37
C LEU A 442 -2.27 28.30 -2.58
N LYS A 443 -2.83 29.15 -3.45
CA LYS A 443 -4.27 29.17 -3.73
C LYS A 443 -4.66 27.96 -4.59
N GLU A 444 -3.88 27.66 -5.63
CA GLU A 444 -4.07 26.48 -6.46
C GLU A 444 -3.89 25.20 -5.63
N LEU A 445 -2.89 25.14 -4.76
CA LEU A 445 -2.66 24.01 -3.86
C LEU A 445 -3.86 23.76 -2.95
N LYS A 446 -4.41 24.81 -2.32
CA LYS A 446 -5.64 24.70 -1.49
C LYS A 446 -6.80 24.14 -2.30
N LYS A 447 -7.04 24.65 -3.52
CA LYS A 447 -8.09 24.17 -4.42
C LYS A 447 -7.89 22.70 -4.81
N HIS A 448 -6.65 22.30 -5.10
CA HIS A 448 -6.35 20.91 -5.47
C HIS A 448 -6.49 19.95 -4.28
N LYS A 449 -6.03 20.33 -3.08
CA LYS A 449 -6.22 19.56 -1.84
C LYS A 449 -7.71 19.33 -1.54
N ALA A 450 -8.56 20.34 -1.72
CA ALA A 450 -10.01 20.19 -1.54
C ALA A 450 -10.58 19.13 -2.49
N LYS A 451 -10.23 19.18 -3.79
CA LYS A 451 -10.63 18.16 -4.78
C LYS A 451 -10.14 16.76 -4.44
N LEU A 452 -8.90 16.61 -3.95
CA LEU A 452 -8.37 15.30 -3.54
C LEU A 452 -9.13 14.74 -2.34
N ARG A 453 -9.47 15.57 -1.36
CA ARG A 453 -10.31 15.18 -0.21
C ARG A 453 -11.70 14.72 -0.66
N GLU A 454 -12.35 15.47 -1.55
CA GLU A 454 -13.65 15.08 -2.13
C GLU A 454 -13.58 13.73 -2.86
N LYS A 455 -12.53 13.50 -3.67
CA LYS A 455 -12.32 12.21 -4.35
C LYS A 455 -12.08 11.06 -3.37
N LYS A 456 -11.29 11.29 -2.30
CA LYS A 456 -11.02 10.27 -1.27
C LYS A 456 -12.31 9.90 -0.52
N ILE A 457 -13.13 10.90 -0.17
CA ILE A 457 -14.44 10.69 0.45
C ILE A 457 -15.39 9.91 -0.48
N LYS A 458 -15.36 10.18 -1.79
CA LYS A 458 -16.15 9.45 -2.78
C LYS A 458 -15.64 8.02 -3.07
N GLY A 459 -14.36 7.73 -2.80
CA GLY A 459 -13.73 6.45 -3.11
C GLY A 459 -13.52 5.49 -1.93
N SER A 460 -13.62 5.95 -0.68
CA SER A 460 -13.20 5.17 0.50
C SER A 460 -14.31 4.68 1.43
N SER A 461 -15.58 4.69 1.03
CA SER A 461 -16.66 4.14 1.87
C SER A 461 -17.53 3.16 1.11
N ALA A 462 -17.84 2.03 1.75
CA ALA A 462 -19.17 1.44 1.65
C ALA A 462 -20.15 2.62 1.69
N ARG A 463 -20.92 2.81 0.60
CA ARG A 463 -21.67 4.03 0.29
C ARG A 463 -22.47 4.56 1.50
N ILE A 464 -21.88 5.42 2.31
CA ILE A 464 -22.65 6.29 3.21
C ILE A 464 -23.05 7.47 2.33
N SER A 465 -24.35 7.57 2.09
CA SER A 465 -24.92 8.59 1.21
C SER A 465 -24.62 10.01 1.72
N THR A 466 -24.55 10.99 0.81
CA THR A 466 -24.22 12.38 1.20
C THR A 466 -25.23 12.98 2.19
N TYR A 467 -26.47 12.48 2.23
CA TYR A 467 -27.49 12.90 3.20
C TYR A 467 -27.31 12.22 4.56
N GLU A 468 -26.79 10.99 4.65
CA GLU A 468 -26.47 10.33 5.93
C GLU A 468 -25.35 11.03 6.70
N ILE A 469 -24.37 11.59 6.00
CA ILE A 469 -23.35 12.44 6.63
C ILE A 469 -24.02 13.72 7.18
N SER A 470 -24.96 14.31 6.43
CA SER A 470 -25.77 15.43 6.93
C SER A 470 -26.57 15.03 8.17
N TYR A 471 -27.14 13.84 8.16
CA TYR A 471 -27.94 13.31 9.26
C TYR A 471 -27.16 13.23 10.57
N GLY A 472 -25.89 12.82 10.52
CA GLY A 472 -25.01 12.81 11.69
C GLY A 472 -24.88 14.16 12.39
N TYR A 473 -24.82 15.26 11.62
CA TYR A 473 -24.82 16.62 12.17
C TYR A 473 -26.22 17.09 12.58
N LEU A 474 -27.26 16.70 11.84
CA LEU A 474 -28.65 17.03 12.16
C LEU A 474 -29.08 16.42 13.50
N LYS A 475 -28.62 15.20 13.83
CA LYS A 475 -28.84 14.57 15.15
C LYS A 475 -28.25 15.36 16.31
N GLN A 476 -27.28 16.24 16.04
CA GLN A 476 -26.62 17.07 17.05
C GLN A 476 -27.28 18.44 17.18
N ASN A 477 -28.43 18.69 16.52
CA ASN A 477 -29.13 19.98 16.49
C ASN A 477 -28.23 21.16 16.04
N MET A 478 -27.26 20.89 15.17
CA MET A 478 -26.38 21.92 14.63
C MET A 478 -27.14 22.81 13.62
N PRO A 479 -27.00 24.15 13.65
CA PRO A 479 -27.65 25.04 12.69
C PRO A 479 -27.29 24.69 11.23
N LEU A 480 -28.27 24.77 10.32
CA LEU A 480 -28.07 24.34 8.92
C LEU A 480 -26.97 25.12 8.19
N ALA A 481 -26.81 26.42 8.50
CA ALA A 481 -25.74 27.26 7.97
C ALA A 481 -24.36 26.76 8.38
N GLU A 482 -24.20 26.34 9.64
CA GLU A 482 -22.95 25.80 10.15
C GLU A 482 -22.65 24.42 9.54
N ILE A 483 -23.68 23.58 9.34
CA ILE A 483 -23.53 22.32 8.61
C ILE A 483 -23.10 22.59 7.17
N ALA A 484 -23.71 23.56 6.49
CA ALA A 484 -23.38 23.92 5.11
C ALA A 484 -21.91 24.39 5.00
N GLU A 485 -21.45 25.23 5.93
CA GLU A 485 -20.06 25.69 6.01
C GLU A 485 -19.08 24.55 6.30
N LYS A 486 -19.32 23.75 7.35
CA LYS A 486 -18.48 22.60 7.72
C LYS A 486 -18.39 21.56 6.61
N ARG A 487 -19.46 21.42 5.82
CA ARG A 487 -19.52 20.47 4.70
C ARG A 487 -19.11 21.07 3.36
N GLY A 488 -18.88 22.38 3.27
CA GLY A 488 -18.58 23.07 2.00
C GLY A 488 -19.70 22.93 0.96
N MET A 489 -20.97 22.86 1.39
CA MET A 489 -22.14 22.66 0.54
C MET A 489 -23.04 23.91 0.55
N ALA A 490 -23.85 24.07 -0.48
CA ALA A 490 -24.90 25.10 -0.47
C ALA A 490 -25.96 24.77 0.60
N LEU A 491 -26.49 25.80 1.26
CA LEU A 491 -27.52 25.66 2.30
C LEU A 491 -28.77 24.94 1.76
N SER A 492 -29.17 25.23 0.53
CA SER A 492 -30.29 24.57 -0.18
C SER A 492 -30.08 23.06 -0.31
N THR A 493 -28.85 22.60 -0.52
CA THR A 493 -28.53 21.16 -0.59
C THR A 493 -28.67 20.48 0.77
N ILE A 494 -28.26 21.15 1.85
CA ILE A 494 -28.44 20.63 3.22
C ILE A 494 -29.92 20.61 3.60
N SER A 495 -30.68 21.63 3.22
CA SER A 495 -32.14 21.66 3.40
C SER A 495 -32.85 20.55 2.59
N GLY A 496 -32.37 20.24 1.39
CA GLY A 496 -32.87 19.10 0.61
C GLY A 496 -32.57 17.74 1.26
N HIS A 497 -31.44 17.61 1.97
CA HIS A 497 -31.14 16.39 2.72
C HIS A 497 -32.13 16.13 3.85
N LEU A 498 -32.70 17.17 4.50
CA LEU A 498 -33.71 16.99 5.56
C LEU A 498 -34.93 16.20 5.08
N ILE A 499 -35.40 16.45 3.85
CA ILE A 499 -36.53 15.73 3.25
C ILE A 499 -36.18 14.23 3.13
N LYS A 500 -34.98 13.94 2.64
CA LYS A 500 -34.52 12.56 2.46
C LYS A 500 -34.25 11.85 3.78
N VAL A 501 -33.70 12.55 4.77
CA VAL A 501 -33.54 12.05 6.15
C VAL A 501 -34.90 11.73 6.76
N LYS A 502 -35.91 12.59 6.61
CA LYS A 502 -37.24 12.31 7.17
C LYS A 502 -37.89 11.09 6.51
N LYS A 503 -37.67 10.91 5.21
CA LYS A 503 -38.17 9.75 4.45
C LYS A 503 -37.48 8.45 4.87
N ASP A 504 -36.15 8.46 4.96
CA ASP A 504 -35.35 7.24 5.19
C ASP A 504 -35.15 6.93 6.69
N HIS A 505 -35.37 7.92 7.58
CA HIS A 505 -35.34 7.81 9.04
C HIS A 505 -36.54 8.54 9.69
N PRO A 506 -37.77 7.98 9.61
CA PRO A 506 -38.98 8.61 10.14
C PRO A 506 -38.91 8.95 11.64
N GLU A 507 -38.15 8.14 12.40
CA GLU A 507 -37.90 8.25 13.83
C GLU A 507 -36.97 9.41 14.23
N ALA A 508 -36.29 10.03 13.27
CA ALA A 508 -35.39 11.15 13.53
C ALA A 508 -36.14 12.36 14.14
N ASN A 509 -35.68 12.83 15.30
CA ASN A 509 -36.17 14.07 15.89
C ASN A 509 -35.55 15.28 15.16
N LEU A 510 -36.30 15.84 14.21
CA LEU A 510 -35.90 17.02 13.43
C LEU A 510 -36.64 18.30 13.87
N SER A 511 -37.28 18.29 15.05
CA SER A 511 -38.09 19.41 15.54
C SER A 511 -37.32 20.73 15.64
N PHE A 512 -36.02 20.67 15.92
CA PHE A 512 -35.11 21.81 15.95
C PHE A 512 -35.11 22.62 14.63
N TYR A 513 -35.37 21.97 13.50
CA TYR A 513 -35.35 22.56 12.15
C TYR A 513 -36.74 22.93 11.63
N LYS A 514 -37.79 22.77 12.44
CA LYS A 514 -39.17 22.99 12.02
C LYS A 514 -39.46 24.48 11.82
N PRO A 515 -39.89 24.91 10.62
CA PRO A 515 -40.26 26.32 10.39
C PRO A 515 -41.44 26.77 11.25
N LYS A 516 -41.62 28.10 11.38
CA LYS A 516 -42.75 28.69 12.12
C LYS A 516 -44.10 28.17 11.57
N SER A 517 -45.07 27.97 12.46
CA SER A 517 -46.40 27.43 12.11
C SER A 517 -47.13 28.24 11.03
N SER A 518 -46.92 29.56 11.00
CA SER A 518 -47.46 30.46 9.99
C SER A 518 -46.86 30.25 8.60
N ILE A 519 -45.60 29.81 8.51
CA ILE A 519 -44.90 29.47 7.27
C ILE A 519 -45.36 28.09 6.79
N LEU A 520 -45.40 27.10 7.70
CA LEU A 520 -45.88 25.75 7.37
C LEU A 520 -47.28 25.77 6.77
N LYS A 521 -48.24 26.49 7.36
CA LYS A 521 -49.61 26.61 6.82
C LYS A 521 -49.65 27.20 5.41
N LYS A 522 -48.79 28.19 5.13
CA LYS A 522 -48.70 28.81 3.80
C LYS A 522 -48.13 27.83 2.77
N VAL A 523 -47.05 27.13 3.12
CA VAL A 523 -46.42 26.15 2.23
C VAL A 523 -47.33 24.94 2.01
N GLU A 524 -48.06 24.49 3.03
CA GLU A 524 -49.02 23.38 2.88
C GLU A 524 -50.17 23.74 1.93
N ALA A 525 -50.72 24.96 2.05
CA ALA A 525 -51.73 25.46 1.13
C ALA A 525 -51.19 25.59 -0.31
N ALA A 526 -49.94 26.02 -0.48
CA ALA A 526 -49.28 26.06 -1.79
C ALA A 526 -49.04 24.66 -2.36
N HIS A 527 -48.54 23.73 -1.54
CA HIS A 527 -48.28 22.36 -1.93
C HIS A 527 -49.57 21.64 -2.38
N LYS A 528 -50.69 21.82 -1.67
CA LYS A 528 -52.00 21.24 -2.06
C LYS A 528 -52.51 21.77 -3.40
N LYS A 529 -52.25 23.05 -3.70
CA LYS A 529 -52.83 23.73 -4.87
C LYS A 529 -51.97 23.66 -6.13
N VAL A 530 -50.67 23.43 -5.97
CA VAL A 530 -49.68 23.35 -7.06
C VAL A 530 -49.31 21.89 -7.39
N ARG A 531 -49.92 20.90 -6.71
CA ARG A 531 -49.68 19.48 -6.94
C ARG A 531 -50.30 18.99 -8.25
N THR A 532 -49.45 18.37 -9.07
CA THR A 532 -49.81 17.70 -10.31
C THR A 532 -49.55 16.18 -10.19
N GLU A 533 -50.00 15.38 -11.16
CA GLU A 533 -49.77 13.92 -11.20
C GLU A 533 -48.27 13.57 -11.21
N ASP A 534 -47.43 14.44 -11.78
CA ASP A 534 -45.96 14.27 -11.85
C ASP A 534 -45.19 14.84 -10.62
N GLY A 535 -45.90 15.37 -9.61
CA GLY A 535 -45.33 15.94 -8.40
C GLY A 535 -45.51 17.45 -8.25
N VAL A 536 -44.69 18.07 -7.38
CA VAL A 536 -44.78 19.51 -7.03
C VAL A 536 -43.44 20.20 -7.31
N SER A 537 -43.45 21.22 -8.16
CA SER A 537 -42.28 22.07 -8.41
C SER A 537 -42.13 23.14 -7.33
N ILE A 538 -40.93 23.25 -6.74
CA ILE A 538 -40.62 24.26 -5.71
C ILE A 538 -40.71 25.68 -6.28
N LYS A 539 -40.32 25.86 -7.54
CA LYS A 539 -40.46 27.14 -8.25
C LYS A 539 -41.92 27.57 -8.35
N ALA A 540 -42.81 26.63 -8.70
CA ALA A 540 -44.23 26.91 -8.83
C ALA A 540 -44.88 27.24 -7.46
N MET A 541 -44.43 26.62 -6.37
CA MET A 541 -44.88 27.00 -5.02
C MET A 541 -44.39 28.39 -4.62
N TYR A 542 -43.14 28.74 -4.94
CA TYR A 542 -42.59 30.07 -4.65
C TYR A 542 -43.36 31.17 -5.41
N GLU A 543 -43.68 30.92 -6.67
CA GLU A 543 -44.51 31.81 -7.51
C GLU A 543 -45.93 31.94 -6.95
N TYR A 544 -46.57 30.84 -6.55
CA TYR A 544 -47.90 30.85 -5.90
C TYR A 544 -47.88 31.67 -4.59
N LEU A 545 -46.80 31.55 -3.81
CA LEU A 545 -46.60 32.30 -2.58
C LEU A 545 -46.19 33.76 -2.81
N LYS A 546 -45.99 34.19 -4.08
CA LYS A 546 -45.62 35.55 -4.48
C LYS A 546 -44.40 36.09 -3.73
N GLY A 547 -43.41 35.23 -3.48
CA GLY A 547 -42.19 35.60 -2.75
C GLY A 547 -42.36 35.89 -1.26
N LYS A 548 -43.55 35.65 -0.67
CA LYS A 548 -43.83 35.85 0.76
C LYS A 548 -43.16 34.80 1.68
N VAL A 549 -42.56 33.78 1.10
CA VAL A 549 -41.81 32.70 1.78
C VAL A 549 -40.58 32.43 0.92
N THR A 550 -39.41 32.27 1.53
CA THR A 550 -38.17 32.04 0.78
C THR A 550 -38.09 30.63 0.21
N TYR A 551 -37.23 30.40 -0.78
CA TYR A 551 -36.97 29.05 -1.29
C TYR A 551 -36.46 28.10 -0.19
N GLU A 552 -35.66 28.61 0.75
CA GLU A 552 -35.19 27.81 1.88
C GLU A 552 -36.35 27.39 2.80
N ASP A 553 -37.21 28.33 3.17
CA ASP A 553 -38.36 28.06 4.03
C ASP A 553 -39.37 27.09 3.39
N ILE A 554 -39.53 27.15 2.06
CA ILE A 554 -40.33 26.18 1.32
C ILE A 554 -39.68 24.80 1.39
N HIS A 555 -38.39 24.68 1.09
CA HIS A 555 -37.64 23.41 1.16
C HIS A 555 -37.69 22.78 2.56
N LEU A 556 -37.52 23.59 3.60
CA LEU A 556 -37.57 23.13 4.99
C LEU A 556 -38.98 22.68 5.37
N SER A 557 -40.00 23.45 4.98
CA SER A 557 -41.40 23.13 5.28
C SER A 557 -41.83 21.82 4.63
N LEU A 558 -41.35 21.52 3.41
CA LEU A 558 -41.66 20.27 2.72
C LEU A 558 -41.23 19.02 3.49
N ALA A 559 -40.12 19.07 4.24
CA ALA A 559 -39.68 17.95 5.07
C ALA A 559 -40.63 17.62 6.23
N PHE A 560 -41.62 18.48 6.51
CA PHE A 560 -42.62 18.29 7.56
C PHE A 560 -44.06 18.22 7.02
N ILE A 561 -44.24 18.33 5.71
CA ILE A 561 -45.55 18.33 5.02
C ILE A 561 -45.72 17.07 4.17
N ILE A 562 -44.64 16.62 3.52
CA ILE A 562 -44.53 15.37 2.75
C ILE A 562 -44.02 14.27 3.68
#